data_AF-A0A2N9N6K5-F1
#
_entry.id   AF-A0A2N9N6K5-F1
#
_cell.length_a   1.000
_cell.length_b   1.000
_cell.length_c   1.000
_cell.angle_alpha   90.00
_cell.angle_beta   90.00
_cell.angle_gamma   90.00
#
_symmetry.space_group_name_H-M   'P 1'
#
loop_
_entity.id
_entity.type
_entity.pdbx_description
1 polymer ?
#
loop_
_entity_poly.entity_id
_entity_poly.type
_entity_poly.pdbx_seq_one_letter_code
_entity_poly.pdbx_strand_id
1 'polypeptide(L)' 'MMNIYNGIATLRPDGSAEVQMPDWFEALNRDFRYQLTSIGAPGPNLYIARKVQNNRFAIAGGKPRQEVSWQVTGIRPASR' A
#
# COMPACT_ATOMS: atom_id res chain seq x y z
N MET A 1 -18.66 6.17 -2.68
CA MET A 1 -18.48 5.11 -1.65
C MET A 1 -16.98 4.96 -1.38
N MET A 2 -16.59 4.65 -0.14
CA MET A 2 -15.20 4.33 0.20
C MET A 2 -14.98 2.82 0.04
N ASN A 3 -13.93 2.42 -0.67
CA ASN A 3 -13.53 1.03 -0.88
C ASN A 3 -12.23 0.73 -0.13
N ILE A 4 -12.08 -0.49 0.35
CA ILE A 4 -10.91 -0.97 1.09
C ILE A 4 -10.21 -2.04 0.27
N TYR A 5 -8.89 -1.91 0.11
CA TYR A 5 -8.02 -2.86 -0.55
C TYR A 5 -6.87 -3.18 0.39
N ASN A 6 -6.48 -4.45 0.50
CA ASN A 6 -5.48 -4.87 1.46
C ASN A 6 -4.71 -6.09 0.99
N GLY A 7 -3.59 -6.35 1.65
CA GLY A 7 -2.76 -7.53 1.43
C GLY A 7 -1.54 -7.54 2.34
N ILE A 8 -0.64 -8.49 2.09
CA ILE A 8 0.66 -8.60 2.77
C ILE A 8 1.75 -8.39 1.73
N ALA A 9 2.75 -7.59 2.07
CA ALA A 9 3.96 -7.42 1.28
C ALA A 9 5.17 -7.93 2.06
N THR A 10 6.00 -8.75 1.41
CA THR A 10 7.31 -9.13 1.92
C THR A 10 8.35 -8.14 1.41
N LEU A 11 9.08 -7.51 2.33
CA LEU A 11 10.10 -6.52 1.96
C LEU A 11 11.33 -7.19 1.34
N ARG A 12 11.88 -6.53 0.32
CA ARG A 12 13.11 -6.89 -0.38
C ARG A 12 14.35 -6.68 0.51
N PRO A 13 15.56 -7.08 0.06
CA PRO A 13 16.79 -6.91 0.82
C PRO A 13 17.15 -5.46 1.21
N ASP A 14 16.60 -4.47 0.51
CA ASP A 14 16.76 -3.04 0.80
C ASP A 14 15.72 -2.51 1.80
N GLY A 15 14.85 -3.37 2.34
CA GLY A 15 13.78 -2.96 3.26
C GLY A 15 12.60 -2.28 2.58
N SER A 16 12.45 -2.43 1.26
CA SER A 16 11.34 -1.86 0.48
C SER A 16 10.44 -2.93 -0.16
N ALA A 17 9.21 -2.56 -0.50
CA ALA A 17 8.35 -3.35 -1.37
C ALA A 17 7.60 -2.44 -2.34
N GLU A 18 7.33 -2.96 -3.53
CA GLU A 18 6.41 -2.35 -4.49
C GLU A 18 5.18 -3.24 -4.57
N VAL A 19 4.01 -2.64 -4.39
CA VAL A 19 2.72 -3.33 -4.46
C VAL A 19 2.04 -2.92 -5.76
N GLN A 20 1.72 -3.92 -6.58
CA GLN A 20 0.95 -3.77 -7.80
C GLN A 20 -0.54 -3.86 -7.50
N MET A 21 -1.29 -2.84 -7.90
CA MET A 21 -2.75 -2.84 -7.90
C MET A 21 -3.27 -3.30 -9.27
N PRO A 22 -4.52 -3.80 -9.36
CA PRO A 22 -5.15 -4.09 -10.64
C PRO A 22 -5.19 -2.84 -11.55
N ASP A 23 -5.14 -3.03 -12.87
CA ASP A 23 -5.01 -1.92 -13.83
C ASP A 23 -6.16 -0.89 -13.78
N TRP A 24 -7.33 -1.32 -13.31
CA TRP A 24 -8.52 -0.47 -13.15
C TRP A 24 -8.53 0.35 -11.86
N PHE A 25 -7.60 0.10 -10.94
CA PHE A 25 -7.66 0.64 -9.58
C PHE A 25 -7.64 2.16 -9.53
N GLU A 26 -6.63 2.77 -10.16
CA GLU A 26 -6.43 4.22 -10.15
C GLU A 26 -7.47 4.95 -11.03
N ALA A 27 -7.98 4.29 -12.06
CA ALA A 27 -9.04 4.83 -12.92
C ALA A 27 -10.39 4.97 -12.19
N LEU A 28 -10.68 4.08 -11.22
CA LEU A 28 -11.97 4.04 -10.53
C LEU A 28 -11.98 4.68 -9.14
N ASN A 29 -10.81 4.97 -8.57
CA ASN A 29 -10.69 5.42 -7.19
C ASN A 29 -9.78 6.65 -7.09
N ARG A 30 -10.10 7.56 -6.16
CA ARG A 30 -9.28 8.73 -5.83
C ARG A 30 -9.17 8.91 -4.31
N ASP A 31 -8.47 9.94 -3.87
CA ASP A 31 -8.36 10.33 -2.46
C ASP A 31 -7.82 9.21 -1.55
N PHE A 32 -6.70 8.62 -1.97
CA PHE A 32 -6.14 7.44 -1.33
C PHE A 32 -5.65 7.70 0.11
N ARG A 33 -5.94 6.76 1.02
CA ARG A 33 -5.39 6.72 2.38
C ARG A 33 -4.72 5.38 2.64
N TYR A 34 -3.70 5.37 3.49
CA TYR A 34 -2.82 4.23 3.70
C TYR A 34 -2.74 3.88 5.18
N GLN A 35 -2.70 2.60 5.50
CA GLN A 35 -2.33 2.08 6.81
C GLN A 35 -1.36 0.92 6.62
N LEU A 36 -0.31 0.89 7.43
CA LEU A 36 0.70 -0.17 7.44
C LEU A 36 0.75 -0.79 8.84
N THR A 37 0.84 -2.11 8.91
CA THR A 37 1.03 -2.84 10.16
C THR A 37 2.17 -3.83 9.98
N SER A 38 3.18 -3.69 10.83
CA SER A 38 4.31 -4.60 10.86
C SER A 38 3.92 -5.97 11.42
N ILE A 39 4.40 -7.05 10.81
CA ILE A 39 4.16 -8.43 11.26
C ILE A 39 5.45 -9.04 11.78
N GLY A 40 5.37 -9.77 12.90
CA GLY A 40 6.47 -10.57 13.47
C GLY A 40 7.58 -9.79 14.21
N ALA A 41 7.80 -8.51 13.89
CA ALA A 41 8.74 -7.64 14.58
C ALA A 41 8.28 -6.17 14.55
N PRO A 42 8.78 -5.27 15.41
CA PRO A 42 8.48 -3.84 15.31
C PRO A 42 8.98 -3.23 13.98
N GLY A 43 8.17 -2.34 13.40
CA GLY A 43 8.50 -1.55 12.21
C GLY A 43 8.31 -0.05 12.45
N PRO A 44 9.07 0.57 13.38
CA PRO A 44 8.86 1.97 13.78
C PRO A 44 9.12 2.97 12.66
N ASN A 45 9.88 2.57 11.64
CA ASN A 45 10.26 3.39 10.50
C ASN A 45 9.46 3.05 9.23
N LEU A 46 8.35 2.29 9.31
CA LEU A 46 7.57 1.97 8.11
C LEU A 46 6.85 3.20 7.56
N TYR A 47 6.97 3.44 6.25
CA TYR A 47 6.26 4.51 5.56
C TYR A 47 5.92 4.16 4.10
N ILE A 48 5.01 4.94 3.52
CA ILE A 48 4.72 4.92 2.08
C ILE A 48 5.78 5.74 1.36
N ALA A 49 6.73 5.08 0.70
CA ALA A 49 7.81 5.73 -0.05
C ALA A 49 7.32 6.40 -1.34
N ARG A 50 6.29 5.84 -1.96
CA ARG A 50 5.60 6.42 -3.11
C ARG A 50 4.12 6.13 -3.00
N LYS A 51 3.30 7.18 -3.08
CA LYS A 51 1.83 7.06 -3.17
C LYS A 51 1.46 6.29 -4.44
N VAL A 52 0.20 5.85 -4.52
CA VAL A 52 -0.34 5.24 -5.74
C VAL A 52 -0.05 6.15 -6.95
N GLN A 53 0.66 5.58 -7.92
CA GLN A 53 0.95 6.14 -9.23
C GLN A 53 1.17 4.98 -10.20
N ASN A 54 0.53 5.04 -11.37
CA ASN A 54 0.59 3.97 -12.38
C ASN A 54 0.18 2.60 -11.79
N ASN A 55 -0.92 2.59 -11.03
CA ASN A 55 -1.44 1.43 -10.29
C ASN A 55 -0.43 0.76 -9.35
N ARG A 56 0.56 1.50 -8.85
CA ARG A 56 1.59 0.98 -7.92
C ARG A 56 1.83 1.93 -6.78
N PHE A 57 2.10 1.40 -5.59
CA PHE A 57 2.63 2.17 -4.46
C PHE A 57 3.82 1.45 -3.85
N ALA A 58 4.65 2.17 -3.10
CA ALA A 58 5.85 1.62 -2.48
C ALA A 58 5.83 1.78 -0.97
N ILE A 59 6.27 0.75 -0.26
CA ILE A 59 6.49 0.70 1.19
C ILE A 59 8.00 0.68 1.41
N ALA A 60 8.51 1.39 2.42
CA ALA A 60 9.91 1.34 2.82
C ALA A 60 10.11 1.51 4.33
N GLY A 61 11.37 1.44 4.75
CA GLY A 61 11.79 1.66 6.13
C GLY A 61 11.63 0.45 7.06
N GLY A 62 11.33 -0.73 6.49
CA GLY A 62 11.36 -1.99 7.23
C GLY A 62 12.68 -2.72 7.10
N LYS A 63 12.77 -3.89 7.74
CA LYS A 63 13.90 -4.80 7.68
C LYS A 63 13.77 -5.74 6.47
N PRO A 64 14.90 -6.26 5.95
CA PRO A 64 14.88 -7.28 4.90
C PRO A 64 13.98 -8.46 5.24
N ARG A 65 13.14 -8.88 4.28
CA ARG A 65 12.20 -10.02 4.39
C ARG A 65 11.11 -9.86 5.46
N GLN A 66 10.96 -8.69 6.06
CA GLN A 66 9.86 -8.41 6.96
C GLN A 66 8.53 -8.45 6.21
N GLU A 67 7.49 -8.96 6.86
CA GLU A 67 6.13 -8.90 6.35
C GLU A 67 5.43 -7.64 6.86
N VAL A 68 4.72 -6.97 5.95
CA VAL A 68 3.94 -5.77 6.25
C VAL A 68 2.53 -5.99 5.72
N SER A 69 1.54 -5.98 6.61
CA SER A 69 0.14 -5.84 6.23
C SER A 69 -0.10 -4.41 5.78
N TRP A 70 -0.74 -4.25 4.64
CA TRP A 70 -1.08 -2.95 4.09
C TRP A 70 -2.57 -2.84 3.81
N GLN A 71 -3.10 -1.65 4.02
CA GLN A 71 -4.44 -1.26 3.59
C GLN A 71 -4.34 0.04 2.81
N VAL A 72 -4.99 0.08 1.65
CA VAL A 72 -5.25 1.29 0.87
C VAL A 72 -6.76 1.46 0.76
N THR A 73 -7.25 2.64 1.12
CA THR A 73 -8.65 3.01 0.86
C THR A 73 -8.73 4.00 -0.29
N GLY A 74 -9.84 3.99 -1.02
CA GLY A 74 -10.09 4.92 -2.13
C GLY A 74 -11.57 5.29 -2.25
N ILE A 75 -11.83 6.54 -2.60
CA ILE A 75 -13.18 7.05 -2.84
C ILE A 75 -13.53 6.81 -4.30
N ARG A 76 -14.57 6.00 -4.53
CA ARG A 76 -15.22 5.86 -5.84
C ARG A 76 -16.35 6.89 -5.95
N PRO A 77 -16.28 7.82 -6.92
CA PRO A 77 -17.38 8.75 -7.18
C PRO A 77 -18.62 7.95 -7.60
N ALA A 78 -19.80 8.40 -7.18
CA ALA A 78 -21.01 7.96 -7.85
C ALA A 78 -20.97 8.50 -9.28
N SER A 79 -21.28 7.66 -10.27
CA SER A 79 -21.71 8.17 -11.58
C SER A 79 -22.93 9.06 -11.33
N ARG A 80 -22.87 10.31 -11.80
CA ARG A 80 -24.06 11.16 -11.88
C ARG A 80 -25.02 10.59 -12.91
#